data_AF-A0A8H4L9Q3-F1
#
_entry.id   AF-A0A8H4L9Q3-F1
#
_cell.length_a   1.000
_cell.length_b   1.000
_cell.length_c   1.000
_cell.angle_alpha   90.00
_cell.angle_beta   90.00
_cell.angle_gamma   90.00
#
_symmetry.space_group_name_H-M   'P 1'
#
loop_
_entity.id
_entity.type
_entity.pdbx_description
1 polymer ?
#
loop_
_entity_poly.entity_id
_entity_poly.type
_entity_poly.pdbx_seq_one_letter_code
_entity_poly.pdbx_strand_id
1 'polypeptide(L)'
;MNIVSQTGHPLQSIVLYFWQLHRSVEDLISILEENKVDTVISALGGLAPPEAEKALIHAAEASSVTRRFIPSVSGIKYRRDQAWFPAAQAKLAAMAELEGTSLERTIICNGFFLDY
;
A
#
# COMPACT_ATOMS: atom_id res chain seq x y z
N MET A 1 15.60 10.12 -16.66
CA MET A 1 15.40 11.19 -15.66
C MET A 1 14.33 12.13 -16.21
N ASN A 2 13.13 12.07 -15.66
CA ASN A 2 12.06 13.08 -15.77
C ASN A 2 10.93 12.65 -14.82
N ILE A 3 10.80 13.38 -13.70
CA ILE A 3 9.65 13.30 -12.79
C ILE A 3 8.70 14.40 -13.24
N VAL A 4 7.54 14.04 -13.80
CA VAL A 4 6.50 15.01 -14.15
C VAL A 4 5.62 15.19 -12.92
N SER A 5 5.91 16.22 -12.13
CA SER A 5 5.02 16.76 -11.11
C SER A 5 4.05 17.72 -11.80
N GLN A 6 2.79 17.32 -12.00
CA GLN A 6 1.74 18.29 -12.34
C GLN A 6 1.23 18.93 -11.05
N THR A 7 1.60 20.19 -10.86
CA THR A 7 1.15 21.03 -9.74
C THR A 7 -0.21 21.66 -10.06
N GLY A 8 -1.15 21.49 -9.12
CA GLY A 8 -2.43 22.18 -9.11
C GLY A 8 -3.13 21.93 -7.78
N HIS A 9 -2.69 22.64 -6.73
CA HIS A 9 -3.12 22.51 -5.31
C HIS A 9 -2.98 21.11 -4.71
N PRO A 10 -1.83 20.76 -4.10
CA PRO A 10 -1.45 19.37 -4.02
C PRO A 10 -1.79 18.77 -2.66
N LEU A 11 -2.80 17.92 -2.62
CA LEU A 11 -2.56 16.63 -1.97
C LEU A 11 -1.43 16.01 -2.81
N GLN A 12 -0.21 15.93 -2.26
CA GLN A 12 0.93 15.33 -2.96
C GLN A 12 0.68 13.82 -3.09
N SER A 13 -0.20 13.45 -4.01
CA SER A 13 -0.50 12.07 -4.35
C SER A 13 0.66 11.54 -5.19
N ILE A 14 1.59 10.82 -4.57
CA ILE A 14 2.65 10.14 -5.29
C ILE A 14 2.10 8.82 -5.81
N VAL A 15 2.13 8.68 -7.14
CA VAL A 15 1.84 7.40 -7.80
C VAL A 15 3.16 6.66 -7.94
N LEU A 16 3.42 5.69 -7.05
CA LEU A 16 4.53 4.76 -7.19
C LEU A 16 4.14 3.69 -8.21
N TYR A 17 4.84 3.66 -9.35
CA TYR A 17 4.56 2.70 -10.42
C TYR A 17 5.17 1.33 -10.10
N PHE A 18 4.56 0.27 -10.64
CA PHE A 18 4.90 -1.14 -10.41
C PHE A 18 6.41 -1.49 -10.50
N TRP A 19 7.17 -0.81 -11.37
CA TRP A 19 8.62 -1.01 -11.51
C TRP A 19 9.44 -0.55 -10.28
N GLN A 20 8.87 0.29 -9.41
CA GLN A 20 9.51 0.76 -8.17
C GLN A 20 9.32 -0.20 -6.99
N LEU A 21 8.47 -1.22 -7.09
CA LEU A 21 8.22 -2.21 -6.02
C LEU A 21 9.28 -3.31 -5.93
N HIS A 22 10.26 -3.31 -6.84
CA HIS A 22 11.47 -4.16 -6.74
C HIS A 22 12.59 -3.46 -5.95
N ARG A 23 12.30 -2.31 -5.31
CA ARG A 23 13.24 -1.61 -4.43
C ARG A 23 13.17 -2.17 -3.00
N SER A 24 14.25 -1.98 -2.25
CA SER A 24 14.30 -2.38 -0.85
C SER A 24 13.42 -1.47 0.02
N VAL A 25 13.20 -1.87 1.27
CA VAL A 25 12.40 -1.08 2.23
C VAL A 25 13.03 0.30 2.48
N GLU A 26 14.36 0.38 2.52
CA GLU A 26 15.12 1.61 2.77
C GLU A 26 14.91 2.67 1.68
N ASP A 27 14.87 2.23 0.42
CA ASP A 27 14.57 3.08 -0.73
C ASP A 27 13.15 3.65 -0.62
N LEU A 28 12.18 2.82 -0.21
CA LEU A 28 10.80 3.26 -0.02
C LEU A 28 10.68 4.27 1.12
N ILE A 29 11.36 4.05 2.25
CA ILE A 29 11.42 5.01 3.37
C ILE A 29 11.93 6.36 2.87
N SER A 30 13.04 6.36 2.15
CA SER A 30 13.67 7.58 1.63
C SER A 30 12.70 8.35 0.73
N ILE A 31 12.01 7.65 -0.18
CA ILE A 31 11.01 8.28 -1.07
C ILE A 31 9.85 8.88 -0.27
N LEU A 32 9.32 8.16 0.73
CA LEU A 32 8.23 8.66 1.57
C LEU A 32 8.65 9.92 2.33
N GLU A 33 9.86 9.94 2.89
CA GLU A 33 10.38 11.06 3.69
C GLU A 33 10.77 12.28 2.85
N GLU A 34 11.51 12.09 1.76
CA GLU A 34 11.93 13.16 0.84
C GLU A 34 10.73 13.93 0.29
N ASN A 35 9.63 13.22 0.06
CA ASN A 35 8.40 13.81 -0.47
C ASN A 35 7.34 14.11 0.61
N LYS A 36 7.67 13.93 1.89
CA LYS A 36 6.78 14.23 3.03
C LYS A 36 5.41 13.56 2.91
N VAL A 37 5.39 12.30 2.51
CA VAL A 37 4.16 11.52 2.33
C VAL A 37 3.55 11.19 3.68
N ASP A 38 2.47 11.88 4.04
CA ASP A 38 1.73 11.63 5.29
C ASP A 38 0.87 10.35 5.21
N THR A 39 0.23 10.12 4.06
CA THR A 39 -0.73 9.03 3.85
C THR A 39 -0.32 8.19 2.64
N VAL A 40 -0.19 6.88 2.85
CA VAL A 40 0.09 5.90 1.79
C VAL A 40 -1.20 5.19 1.40
N ILE A 41 -1.50 5.13 0.10
CA ILE A 41 -2.62 4.36 -0.46
C ILE A 41 -2.06 3.28 -1.37
N SER A 42 -2.16 2.03 -0.94
CA SER A 42 -1.75 0.88 -1.73
C SER A 42 -2.84 0.51 -2.74
N ALA A 43 -2.48 0.54 -4.02
CA ALA A 43 -3.33 0.16 -5.15
C ALA A 43 -2.76 -1.07 -5.89
N LEU A 44 -2.05 -1.95 -5.17
CA LEU A 44 -1.46 -3.15 -5.73
C LEU A 44 -2.53 -4.08 -6.31
N GLY A 45 -2.39 -4.44 -7.59
CA GLY A 45 -3.27 -5.41 -8.25
C GLY A 45 -2.99 -6.86 -7.81
N GLY A 46 -3.86 -7.79 -8.17
CA GLY A 46 -3.73 -9.20 -7.81
C GLY A 46 -2.49 -9.92 -8.38
N LEU A 47 -1.80 -9.31 -9.35
CA LEU A 47 -0.54 -9.80 -9.92
C LEU A 47 0.71 -9.29 -9.17
N ALA A 48 0.54 -8.37 -8.22
CA ALA A 48 1.66 -7.91 -7.42
C ALA A 48 2.15 -9.03 -6.49
N PRO A 49 3.47 -9.16 -6.29
CA PRO A 49 3.99 -10.12 -5.33
C PRO A 49 3.49 -9.77 -3.91
N PRO A 50 3.08 -10.76 -3.09
CA PRO A 50 2.63 -10.53 -1.71
C PRO A 50 3.58 -9.66 -0.87
N GLU A 51 4.88 -9.79 -1.14
CA GLU A 51 5.98 -9.11 -0.47
C GLU A 51 5.96 -7.59 -0.73
N ALA A 52 5.42 -7.14 -1.87
CA ALA A 52 5.37 -5.71 -2.20
C ALA A 52 4.50 -4.93 -1.23
N GLU A 53 3.34 -5.48 -0.84
CA GLU A 53 2.46 -4.82 0.13
C GLU A 53 3.12 -4.75 1.51
N LYS A 54 3.76 -5.83 1.92
CA LYS A 54 4.50 -5.91 3.19
C LYS A 54 5.64 -4.91 3.23
N ALA A 55 6.43 -4.82 2.16
CA ALA A 55 7.52 -3.85 2.05
C ALA A 55 7.02 -2.41 2.17
N LEU A 56 5.86 -2.08 1.56
CA LEU A 56 5.23 -0.78 1.71
C LEU A 56 4.75 -0.51 3.14
N ILE A 57 4.17 -1.51 3.81
CA ILE A 57 3.75 -1.39 5.22
C ILE A 57 4.97 -1.13 6.12
N HIS A 58 6.04 -1.89 5.94
CA HIS A 58 7.28 -1.72 6.72
C HIS A 58 7.92 -0.35 6.46
N ALA A 59 7.97 0.10 5.20
CA ALA A 59 8.51 1.40 4.87
C ALA A 59 7.66 2.54 5.45
N ALA A 60 6.33 2.41 5.41
CA ALA A 60 5.41 3.38 6.00
C ALA A 60 5.56 3.46 7.52
N GLU A 61 5.68 2.33 8.23
CA GLU A 61 5.86 2.33 9.68
C GLU A 61 7.23 2.90 10.08
N ALA A 62 8.27 2.63 9.30
CA ALA A 62 9.62 3.14 9.57
C ALA A 62 9.80 4.62 9.18
N SER A 63 8.93 5.16 8.33
CA SER A 63 8.99 6.55 7.87
C SER A 63 8.58 7.51 8.98
N SER A 64 9.41 8.51 9.25
CA SER A 64 9.16 9.53 10.28
C SER A 64 8.00 10.49 9.95
N VAL A 65 7.58 10.54 8.68
CA VAL A 65 6.53 11.44 8.18
C VAL A 65 5.20 10.74 7.91
N THR A 66 5.21 9.41 7.75
CA THR A 66 4.02 8.66 7.36
C THR A 66 3.20 8.34 8.61
N ARG A 67 1.91 8.68 8.59
CA ARG A 67 1.00 8.52 9.73
C ARG A 67 -0.15 7.57 9.42
N ARG A 68 -0.54 7.47 8.15
CA ARG A 68 -1.71 6.69 7.73
C ARG A 68 -1.37 5.77 6.56
N PHE A 69 -1.96 4.57 6.59
CA PHE A 69 -1.84 3.58 5.54
C PHE A 69 -3.21 2.99 5.16
N ILE A 70 -3.51 2.99 3.86
CA ILE A 70 -4.69 2.38 3.27
C ILE A 70 -4.22 1.18 2.46
N PRO A 71 -4.45 -0.06 2.93
CA PRO A 71 -4.02 -1.26 2.22
C PRO A 71 -4.82 -1.46 0.93
N SER A 72 -4.21 -2.20 -0.01
CA SER A 72 -4.88 -2.68 -1.22
C SER A 72 -5.89 -3.75 -0.82
N VAL A 73 -7.11 -3.31 -0.56
CA VAL A 73 -8.25 -4.21 -0.38
C VAL A 73 -9.16 -4.02 -1.58
N SER A 74 -8.81 -4.68 -2.69
CA SER A 74 -9.66 -4.74 -3.87
C SER A 74 -10.79 -5.72 -3.62
N GLY A 75 -11.86 -5.22 -3.01
CA GLY A 75 -13.18 -5.85 -3.02
C GLY A 75 -13.75 -6.26 -1.67
N ILE A 76 -13.77 -7.56 -1.37
CA ILE A 76 -14.44 -8.12 -0.19
C ILE A 76 -13.42 -8.41 0.91
N LYS A 77 -13.80 -8.18 2.17
CA LYS A 77 -13.01 -8.59 3.33
C LYS A 77 -12.84 -10.11 3.37
N TYR A 78 -11.60 -10.58 3.24
CA TYR A 78 -11.27 -11.99 3.40
C TYR A 78 -11.43 -12.43 4.86
N ARG A 79 -11.90 -13.66 5.04
CA ARG A 79 -11.97 -14.35 6.33
C ARG A 79 -10.90 -15.44 6.41
N ARG A 80 -10.52 -15.82 7.64
CA ARG A 80 -9.45 -16.81 7.88
C ARG A 80 -9.73 -18.18 7.26
N ASP A 81 -11.00 -18.59 7.18
CA ASP A 81 -11.44 -19.83 6.51
C ASP A 81 -11.21 -19.82 4.98
N GLN A 82 -10.92 -18.66 4.40
CA GLN A 82 -10.66 -18.49 2.97
C GLN A 82 -9.16 -18.50 2.63
N ALA A 83 -8.28 -18.70 3.62
CA ALA A 83 -6.82 -18.68 3.43
C ALA A 83 -6.29 -19.82 2.54
N TRP A 84 -7.14 -20.77 2.11
CA TRP A 84 -6.79 -21.74 1.07
C TRP A 84 -6.57 -21.09 -0.30
N PHE A 85 -7.13 -19.90 -0.53
CA PHE A 85 -6.88 -19.11 -1.75
C PHE A 85 -5.63 -18.23 -1.55
N PRO A 86 -4.57 -18.36 -2.38
CA PRO A 86 -3.30 -17.67 -2.15
C PRO A 86 -3.42 -16.15 -2.03
N ALA A 87 -4.26 -15.51 -2.83
CA ALA A 87 -4.46 -14.05 -2.72
C ALA A 87 -5.17 -13.67 -1.40
N ALA A 88 -6.11 -14.49 -0.91
CA ALA A 88 -6.71 -14.29 0.40
C ALA A 88 -5.66 -14.45 1.52
N GLN A 89 -4.80 -15.46 1.43
CA GLN A 89 -3.70 -15.67 2.38
C GLN A 89 -2.74 -14.48 2.42
N ALA A 90 -2.31 -13.99 1.25
CA ALA A 90 -1.43 -12.83 1.14
C ALA A 90 -2.06 -11.58 1.77
N LYS A 91 -3.33 -11.30 1.46
CA LYS A 91 -4.05 -10.15 2.01
C LYS A 91 -4.27 -10.27 3.51
N LEU A 92 -4.62 -11.45 4.02
CA LEU A 92 -4.75 -11.70 5.46
C LEU A 92 -3.42 -11.49 6.19
N ALA A 93 -2.30 -11.92 5.60
CA ALA A 93 -0.97 -11.74 6.17
C ALA A 93 -0.56 -10.25 6.21
N ALA A 94 -0.76 -9.52 5.11
CA ALA A 94 -0.49 -8.08 5.06
C ALA A 94 -1.38 -7.31 6.04
N MET A 95 -2.66 -7.68 6.16
CA MET A 95 -3.56 -7.09 7.15
C MET A 95 -3.11 -7.36 8.58
N ALA A 96 -2.62 -8.56 8.89
CA ALA A 96 -2.09 -8.88 10.21
C ALA A 96 -0.81 -8.10 10.54
N GLU A 97 0.07 -7.89 9.56
CA GLU A 97 1.26 -7.06 9.73
C GLU A 97 0.89 -5.60 9.96
N LEU A 98 0.03 -5.05 9.11
CA LEU A 98 -0.53 -3.72 9.27
C LEU A 98 -1.26 -3.58 10.62
N GLU A 99 -1.87 -4.66 11.11
CA GLU A 99 -2.54 -4.63 12.42
C GLU A 99 -1.59 -4.36 13.59
N GLY A 100 -0.35 -4.83 13.47
CA GLY A 100 0.71 -4.68 14.46
C GLY A 100 1.48 -3.36 14.41
N THR A 101 1.17 -2.46 13.48
CA THR A 101 1.85 -1.16 13.35
C THR A 101 1.18 -0.04 14.14
N SER A 102 1.90 1.07 14.31
CA SER A 102 1.37 2.29 14.94
C SER A 102 0.60 3.19 13.97
N LEU A 103 0.65 2.88 12.66
CA LEU A 103 -0.05 3.60 11.59
C LEU A 103 -1.57 3.64 11.80
N GLU A 104 -2.17 4.79 11.49
CA GLU A 104 -3.60 4.91 11.30
C GLU A 104 -4.03 4.13 10.05
N ARG A 105 -5.12 3.38 10.16
CA ARG A 105 -5.53 2.42 9.12
C ARG A 105 -6.98 2.62 8.73
N THR A 106 -7.21 2.72 7.43
CA THR A 106 -8.55 2.72 6.83
C THR A 106 -8.63 1.60 5.83
N ILE A 107 -9.60 0.69 6.01
CA ILE A 107 -9.85 -0.41 5.09
C ILE A 107 -11.00 -0.01 4.17
N ILE A 108 -10.76 0.00 2.86
CA ILE A 108 -11.78 0.26 1.84
C ILE A 108 -12.22 -1.09 1.27
N CYS A 109 -13.46 -1.52 1.54
CA CYS A 109 -14.05 -2.72 0.99
C CYS A 109 -15.17 -2.34 0.01
N ASN A 110 -14.84 -2.17 -1.27
CA ASN A 110 -15.79 -1.69 -2.28
C ASN A 110 -16.61 -2.81 -2.95
N GLY A 111 -16.39 -4.09 -2.60
CA GLY A 111 -17.11 -5.21 -3.19
C GLY A 111 -16.62 -5.55 -4.60
N PHE A 112 -17.51 -5.59 -5.58
CA PHE A 112 -17.12 -5.84 -6.97
C PHE A 112 -17.07 -4.53 -7.74
N PHE A 113 -16.02 -4.33 -8.54
CA PHE A 113 -16.01 -3.26 -9.52
C PHE A 113 -17.03 -3.57 -10.60
N LEU A 114 -17.80 -2.57 -11.03
CA LEU A 114 -18.65 -2.69 -12.21
C LEU A 114 -17.82 -2.37 -13.46
N ASP A 115 -17.84 -3.27 -14.44
CA ASP A 115 -16.95 -3.28 -15.60
C ASP A 115 -17.58 -2.80 -16.91
N TYR A 116 -18.74 -2.10 -16.83
CA TYR A 116 -19.58 -1.57 -17.92
C TYR A 116 -19.01 -1.65 -19.36
#